data_AF-A0A7S0ATX3-F1
#
_entry.id   AF-A0A7S0ATX3-F1
#
_cell.length_a   1.000
_cell.length_b   1.000
_cell.length_c   1.000
_cell.angle_alpha   90.00
_cell.angle_beta   90.00
_cell.angle_gamma   90.00
#
_symmetry.space_group_name_H-M   'P 1'
#
loop_
_entity.id
_entity.type
_entity.pdbx_description
1 polymer ?
#
loop_
_entity_poly.entity_id
_entity_poly.type
_entity_poly.pdbx_seq_one_letter_code
_entity_poly.pdbx_strand_id
1 'polypeptide(L)'
;STAAIRKSDRYVAYRTGGTNLFACFYSSSLAMKLLVVVLQLLALTVGLAAIVAGDEAAASIVTEAECHSWGFDPSSLSCDTCGLLVGTPLAQFDAQCKRCCQRFRPDPVVNPDATSSGFVGRYKLAVLRYDPESLGSYEEVTNFLNEDKKDVIKAKGGKAFVLEKVENDSYYNMGGFASLFGGMRIAPPTIHFYKTAAKAGEPDEEVSLRGFKREDITDMLMTMLPSS
;
A
#
# COMPACT_ATOMS: atom_id res chain seq x y z
N SER A 1 17.57 33.38 -34.40
CA SER A 1 16.80 34.24 -35.31
C SER A 1 15.33 34.20 -34.94
N THR A 2 14.73 35.39 -34.72
CA THR A 2 13.32 35.83 -34.94
C THR A 2 12.16 34.97 -34.40
N ALA A 3 11.07 35.48 -33.81
CA ALA A 3 10.53 36.81 -33.44
C ALA A 3 9.27 36.53 -32.56
N ALA A 4 9.03 37.16 -31.40
CA ALA A 4 8.33 38.44 -31.14
C ALA A 4 6.91 38.61 -31.76
N ILE A 5 5.95 39.10 -30.94
CA ILE A 5 4.75 39.98 -31.18
C ILE A 5 3.68 39.62 -30.11
N ARG A 6 3.35 40.38 -29.04
CA ARG A 6 2.78 41.74 -28.80
C ARG A 6 1.32 41.96 -29.26
N LYS A 7 0.39 42.22 -28.32
CA LYS A 7 -0.68 43.27 -28.30
C LYS A 7 -1.62 43.02 -27.10
N SER A 8 -1.92 43.92 -26.15
CA SER A 8 -2.31 45.35 -26.10
C SER A 8 -3.84 45.58 -26.08
N ASP A 9 -4.28 46.22 -24.99
CA ASP A 9 -5.45 47.10 -24.79
C ASP A 9 -6.88 46.57 -24.87
N ARG A 10 -7.69 46.87 -23.83
CA ARG A 10 -8.54 48.08 -23.84
C ARG A 10 -9.28 48.30 -22.52
N TYR A 11 -9.07 49.48 -21.95
CA TYR A 11 -9.99 50.15 -21.04
C TYR A 11 -11.33 50.43 -21.74
N VAL A 12 -12.43 50.25 -21.01
CA VAL A 12 -13.70 50.90 -21.33
C VAL A 12 -14.26 51.50 -20.04
N ALA A 13 -14.06 52.81 -19.90
CA ALA A 13 -14.79 53.65 -18.97
C ALA A 13 -16.00 54.23 -19.73
N TYR A 14 -17.20 54.06 -19.19
CA TYR A 14 -18.36 54.86 -19.59
C TYR A 14 -18.84 55.68 -18.40
N ARG A 15 -18.81 57.01 -18.59
CA ARG A 15 -19.33 58.03 -17.69
C ARG A 15 -20.18 58.97 -18.52
N THR A 16 -21.48 58.97 -18.29
CA THR A 16 -22.46 60.04 -18.55
C THR A 16 -23.71 59.61 -17.78
N GLY A 17 -24.22 60.30 -16.75
CA GLY A 17 -24.50 61.72 -16.66
C GLY A 17 -26.01 61.90 -16.88
N GLY A 18 -26.78 62.29 -15.86
CA GLY A 18 -28.18 62.67 -16.08
C GLY A 18 -29.14 62.52 -14.88
N THR A 19 -29.21 63.59 -14.09
CA THR A 19 -30.43 64.17 -13.48
C THR A 19 -31.35 63.33 -12.58
N ASN A 20 -31.25 63.64 -11.29
CA ASN A 20 -32.35 64.11 -10.42
C ASN A 20 -33.76 63.57 -10.68
N LEU A 21 -34.17 62.62 -9.85
CA LEU A 21 -35.56 62.50 -9.38
C LEU A 21 -35.55 62.33 -7.86
N PHE A 22 -35.58 63.49 -7.19
CA PHE A 22 -36.21 63.62 -5.88
C PHE A 22 -37.70 63.27 -6.04
N ALA A 23 -38.19 62.27 -5.32
CA ALA A 23 -39.39 62.38 -4.48
C ALA A 23 -39.87 61.00 -4.02
N CYS A 24 -40.33 60.98 -2.77
CA CYS A 24 -41.18 59.95 -2.16
C CYS A 24 -40.49 58.62 -1.83
N PHE A 25 -40.13 58.43 -0.57
CA PHE A 25 -40.74 57.41 0.30
C PHE A 25 -40.18 57.56 1.73
N TYR A 26 -40.54 58.67 2.38
CA TYR A 26 -40.32 58.88 3.81
C TYR A 26 -41.47 58.21 4.59
N SER A 27 -41.65 56.90 4.45
CA SER A 27 -42.56 56.12 5.29
C SER A 27 -42.29 54.62 5.17
N SER A 28 -41.14 54.15 5.64
CA SER A 28 -40.86 52.72 5.84
C SER A 28 -39.72 52.51 6.86
N SER A 29 -39.78 53.22 7.99
CA SER A 29 -38.68 53.22 8.98
C SER A 29 -38.58 51.94 9.82
N LEU A 30 -39.49 50.96 9.70
CA LEU A 30 -39.36 49.68 10.40
C LEU A 30 -38.91 48.55 9.48
N ALA A 31 -39.52 48.40 8.30
CA ALA A 31 -39.20 47.31 7.38
C ALA A 31 -37.73 47.36 6.90
N MET A 32 -37.21 48.56 6.61
CA MET A 32 -35.83 48.72 6.17
C MET A 32 -34.83 48.47 7.30
N LYS A 33 -35.17 48.84 8.56
CA LYS A 33 -34.34 48.55 9.73
C LYS A 33 -34.35 47.05 10.06
N LEU A 34 -35.50 46.40 9.94
CA LEU A 34 -35.62 44.95 10.15
C LEU A 34 -34.80 44.17 9.12
N LEU A 35 -34.83 44.60 7.86
CA LEU A 35 -34.10 43.96 6.77
C LEU A 35 -32.57 44.09 6.94
N VAL A 36 -32.08 45.24 7.42
CA VAL A 36 -30.66 45.43 7.75
C VAL A 36 -30.23 44.56 8.94
N VAL A 37 -31.07 44.45 9.98
CA VAL A 37 -30.76 43.61 11.15
C VAL A 37 -30.77 42.12 10.79
N VAL A 38 -31.72 41.67 9.95
CA VAL A 38 -31.77 40.29 9.45
C VAL A 38 -30.56 39.97 8.57
N LEU A 39 -30.12 40.90 7.72
CA LEU A 39 -28.90 40.73 6.93
C LEU A 39 -27.64 40.65 7.80
N GLN A 40 -27.54 41.46 8.86
CA GLN A 40 -26.41 41.40 9.79
C GLN A 40 -26.38 40.10 10.60
N LEU A 41 -27.55 39.59 11.03
CA LEU A 41 -27.68 38.29 11.69
C LEU A 41 -27.34 37.13 10.76
N LEU A 42 -27.77 37.16 9.50
CA LEU A 42 -27.40 36.17 8.48
C LEU A 42 -25.90 36.19 8.18
N ALA A 43 -25.27 37.36 8.12
CA ALA A 43 -23.83 37.46 7.95
C ALA A 43 -23.06 36.89 9.16
N LEU A 44 -23.57 37.09 10.39
CA LEU A 44 -22.97 36.54 11.60
C LEU A 44 -23.12 35.01 11.68
N THR A 45 -24.25 34.46 11.26
CA THR A 45 -24.47 33.00 11.26
C THR A 45 -23.67 32.29 10.16
N VAL A 46 -23.50 32.91 8.98
CA VAL A 46 -22.60 32.38 7.94
C VAL A 46 -21.13 32.48 8.37
N GLY A 47 -20.74 33.55 9.09
CA GLY A 47 -19.41 33.68 9.67
C GLY A 47 -19.11 32.64 10.76
N LEU A 48 -20.07 32.32 11.63
CA LEU A 48 -19.89 31.26 12.64
C LEU A 48 -19.85 29.86 12.02
N ALA A 49 -20.62 29.60 10.96
CA ALA A 49 -20.58 28.31 10.26
C ALA A 49 -19.22 28.05 9.57
N ALA A 50 -18.54 29.10 9.10
CA ALA A 50 -17.23 28.98 8.48
C ALA A 50 -16.09 28.69 9.49
N ILE A 51 -16.26 29.03 10.77
CA ILE A 51 -15.24 28.76 11.81
C ILE A 51 -15.36 27.31 12.32
N VAL A 52 -16.55 26.70 12.25
CA VAL A 52 -16.76 25.29 12.67
C VAL A 52 -16.42 24.29 11.55
N ALA A 53 -16.31 24.75 10.29
CA ALA A 53 -15.95 23.91 9.14
C ALA A 53 -14.45 23.99 8.76
N GLY A 54 -13.64 24.76 9.49
CA GLY A 54 -12.23 25.02 9.16
C GLY A 54 -11.20 24.06 9.77
N ASP A 55 -11.64 23.05 10.52
CA ASP A 55 -10.79 21.97 11.03
C ASP A 55 -11.08 20.68 10.26
N GLU A 56 -11.19 20.78 8.93
CA GLU A 56 -10.85 19.65 8.08
C GLU A 56 -9.38 19.36 8.33
N ALA A 57 -9.17 18.39 9.22
CA ALA A 57 -7.93 17.71 9.47
C ALA A 57 -7.09 17.64 8.18
N ALA A 58 -6.14 18.56 8.05
CA ALA A 58 -4.89 18.23 7.43
C ALA A 58 -4.39 17.04 8.25
N ALA A 59 -4.67 15.83 7.75
CA ALA A 59 -4.12 14.60 8.28
C ALA A 59 -2.62 14.82 8.24
N SER A 60 -2.06 15.26 9.38
CA SER A 60 -0.66 15.60 9.49
C SER A 60 0.07 14.35 9.06
N ILE A 61 0.77 14.43 7.94
CA ILE A 61 1.47 13.29 7.38
C ILE A 61 2.55 12.96 8.40
N VAL A 62 2.28 11.96 9.24
CA VAL A 62 3.18 11.55 10.31
C VAL A 62 4.50 11.14 9.65
N THR A 63 5.56 11.84 10.05
CA THR A 63 6.90 11.58 9.53
C THR A 63 7.66 10.63 10.45
N GLU A 64 8.69 9.98 9.94
CA GLU A 64 9.53 9.06 10.71
C GLU A 64 10.21 9.79 11.88
N ALA A 65 10.70 11.00 11.65
CA ALA A 65 11.28 11.86 12.68
C ALA A 65 10.29 12.19 13.80
N GLU A 66 9.01 12.35 13.48
CA GLU A 66 7.96 12.62 14.46
C GLU A 66 7.69 11.39 15.33
N CYS A 67 7.65 10.19 14.74
CA CYS A 67 7.57 8.93 15.50
C CYS A 67 8.75 8.75 16.45
N HIS A 68 9.97 9.02 15.98
CA HIS A 68 11.15 8.97 16.83
C HIS A 68 11.10 10.00 17.97
N SER A 69 10.54 11.19 17.73
CA SER A 69 10.36 12.21 18.78
C SER A 69 9.41 11.77 19.88
N TRP A 70 8.45 10.90 19.56
CA TRP A 70 7.55 10.26 20.53
C TRP A 70 8.13 9.00 21.18
N GLY A 71 9.35 8.61 20.79
CA GLY A 71 10.04 7.42 21.31
C GLY A 71 9.67 6.12 20.59
N PHE A 72 9.00 6.17 19.44
CA PHE A 72 8.67 5.01 18.63
C PHE A 72 9.62 4.88 17.45
N ASP A 73 10.18 3.68 17.23
CA ASP A 73 10.96 3.35 16.04
C ASP A 73 10.07 2.60 15.04
N PRO A 74 9.70 3.21 13.90
CA PRO A 74 8.79 2.59 12.93
C PRO A 74 9.27 1.24 12.36
N SER A 75 10.58 1.00 12.36
CA SER A 75 11.17 -0.25 11.85
C SER A 75 10.83 -1.44 12.74
N SER A 76 10.82 -1.21 14.06
CA SER A 76 10.61 -2.23 15.10
C SER A 76 9.22 -2.18 15.75
N LEU A 77 8.44 -1.12 15.51
CA LEU A 77 7.10 -0.96 16.06
C LEU A 77 6.10 -1.94 15.44
N SER A 78 5.50 -2.80 16.26
CA SER A 78 4.34 -3.64 15.88
C SER A 78 3.04 -2.99 16.37
N CYS A 79 1.98 -2.99 15.55
CA CYS A 79 0.72 -2.33 15.90
C CYS A 79 0.05 -2.98 17.11
N ASP A 80 0.31 -4.27 17.36
CA ASP A 80 -0.19 -4.99 18.52
C ASP A 80 0.39 -4.46 19.84
N THR A 81 1.63 -3.97 19.80
CA THR A 81 2.27 -3.39 20.99
C THR A 81 1.61 -2.09 21.44
N CYS A 82 0.99 -1.34 20.52
CA CYS A 82 0.21 -0.15 20.89
C CYS A 82 -1.00 -0.53 21.76
N GLY A 83 -1.63 -1.69 21.52
CA GLY A 83 -2.75 -2.18 22.33
C GLY A 83 -2.38 -2.48 23.78
N LEU A 84 -1.11 -2.77 24.06
CA LEU A 84 -0.59 -3.02 25.41
C LEU A 84 -0.46 -1.75 26.26
N LEU A 85 -0.52 -0.56 25.63
CA LEU A 85 -0.46 0.72 26.34
C LEU A 85 -1.76 1.05 27.08
N VAL A 86 -2.87 0.41 26.69
CA VAL A 86 -4.18 0.60 27.31
C VAL A 86 -4.13 0.13 28.77
N GLY A 87 -4.42 1.04 29.71
CA GLY A 87 -4.39 0.75 31.15
C GLY A 87 -3.02 0.97 31.82
N THR A 88 -2.01 1.41 31.06
CA THR A 88 -0.71 1.83 31.61
C THR A 88 -0.66 3.36 31.78
N PRO A 89 0.30 3.91 32.55
CA PRO A 89 0.55 5.35 32.58
C PRO A 89 0.91 5.96 31.22
N LEU A 90 1.29 5.12 30.24
CA LEU A 90 1.63 5.51 28.87
C LEU A 90 0.42 5.53 27.93
N ALA A 91 -0.81 5.30 28.42
CA ALA A 91 -2.02 5.30 27.62
C ALA A 91 -2.22 6.61 26.82
N GLN A 92 -1.66 7.73 27.29
CA GLN A 92 -1.66 9.01 26.57
C GLN A 92 -0.93 8.99 25.23
N PHE A 93 -0.09 7.97 24.97
CA PHE A 93 0.66 7.79 23.73
C PHE A 93 0.03 6.74 22.79
N ASP A 94 -1.09 6.12 23.16
CA ASP A 94 -1.76 5.09 22.35
C ASP A 94 -2.12 5.60 20.95
N ALA A 95 -2.69 6.81 20.88
CA ALA A 95 -3.08 7.42 19.60
C ALA A 95 -1.86 7.71 18.70
N GLN A 96 -0.75 8.17 19.28
CA GLN A 96 0.51 8.46 18.60
C GLN A 96 1.16 7.17 18.09
N CYS A 97 1.20 6.13 18.94
CA CYS A 97 1.69 4.80 18.59
C CYS A 97 0.91 4.22 17.41
N LYS A 98 -0.43 4.25 17.49
CA LYS A 98 -1.32 3.76 16.42
C LYS A 98 -1.13 4.53 15.12
N ARG A 99 -1.00 5.86 15.17
CA ARG A 99 -0.75 6.68 13.97
C ARG A 99 0.59 6.33 13.32
N CYS A 100 1.67 6.22 14.09
CA CYS A 100 2.97 5.78 13.60
C CYS A 100 2.89 4.39 12.97
N CYS A 101 2.27 3.45 13.67
CA CYS A 101 2.17 2.09 13.16
C CYS A 101 1.32 2.01 11.88
N GLN A 102 0.15 2.63 11.83
CA GLN A 102 -0.69 2.63 10.63
C GLN A 102 -0.01 3.27 9.42
N ARG A 103 0.90 4.23 9.64
CA ARG A 103 1.63 4.90 8.56
C ARG A 103 2.74 4.04 7.98
N PHE A 104 3.52 3.36 8.82
CA PHE A 104 4.74 2.64 8.42
C PHE A 104 4.57 1.11 8.36
N ARG A 105 3.52 0.58 8.99
CA ARG A 105 3.07 -0.81 9.01
C ARG A 105 1.55 -0.88 8.79
N PRO A 106 1.04 -0.32 7.67
CA PRO A 106 -0.38 -0.37 7.39
C PRO A 106 -0.83 -1.83 7.35
N ASP A 107 -1.96 -2.09 7.99
CA ASP A 107 -2.57 -3.41 8.03
C ASP A 107 -2.75 -3.91 6.59
N PRO A 108 -2.15 -5.05 6.20
CA PRO A 108 -2.27 -5.58 4.85
C PRO A 108 -3.73 -5.88 4.46
N VAL A 109 -4.63 -6.02 5.43
CA VAL A 109 -6.08 -6.18 5.19
C VAL A 109 -6.73 -4.88 4.70
N VAL A 110 -6.24 -3.73 5.17
CA VAL A 110 -6.83 -2.40 4.88
C VAL A 110 -6.09 -1.69 3.76
N ASN A 111 -4.79 -1.95 3.57
CA ASN A 111 -3.97 -1.29 2.56
C ASN A 111 -2.99 -2.27 1.89
N PRO A 112 -3.45 -3.05 0.89
CA PRO A 112 -2.63 -4.08 0.26
C PRO A 112 -1.39 -3.54 -0.47
N ASP A 113 -1.40 -2.26 -0.85
CA ASP A 113 -0.32 -1.59 -1.60
C ASP A 113 0.82 -1.08 -0.70
N ALA A 114 0.64 -1.07 0.62
CA ALA A 114 1.59 -0.48 1.56
C ALA A 114 2.41 -1.51 2.37
N THR A 115 2.46 -2.74 1.86
CA THR A 115 3.32 -3.89 2.23
C THR A 115 4.81 -3.62 1.99
N SER A 116 5.33 -2.52 2.52
CA SER A 116 6.75 -2.17 2.46
C SER A 116 7.57 -2.74 3.63
N SER A 117 6.95 -3.44 4.59
CA SER A 117 7.63 -3.95 5.79
C SER A 117 7.22 -5.35 6.27
N GLY A 118 6.30 -6.04 5.59
CA GLY A 118 5.84 -7.39 5.98
C GLY A 118 5.93 -8.39 4.83
N PHE A 119 6.59 -9.53 5.05
CA PHE A 119 6.70 -10.64 4.09
C PHE A 119 5.34 -11.27 3.72
N VAL A 120 4.26 -10.90 4.41
CA VAL A 120 2.93 -11.48 4.25
C VAL A 120 2.29 -11.06 2.93
N GLY A 121 1.98 -12.03 2.06
CA GLY A 121 1.25 -11.78 0.81
C GLY A 121 2.01 -10.95 -0.24
N ARG A 122 3.34 -10.83 -0.12
CA ARG A 122 4.18 -10.05 -1.03
C ARG A 122 4.12 -10.54 -2.48
N TYR A 123 3.88 -11.84 -2.67
CA TYR A 123 3.91 -12.48 -3.98
C TYR A 123 2.52 -12.98 -4.38
N LYS A 124 2.14 -12.78 -5.64
CA LYS A 124 0.85 -13.23 -6.16
C LYS A 124 0.90 -14.66 -6.70
N LEU A 125 2.09 -15.14 -7.05
CA LEU A 125 2.31 -16.47 -7.60
C LEU A 125 3.63 -17.03 -7.07
N ALA A 126 3.62 -18.28 -6.63
CA ALA A 126 4.80 -19.09 -6.40
C ALA A 126 4.77 -20.32 -7.30
N VAL A 127 5.91 -20.61 -7.93
CA VAL A 127 6.09 -21.77 -8.79
C VAL A 127 7.20 -22.65 -8.21
N LEU A 128 6.84 -23.83 -7.70
CA LEU A 128 7.82 -24.82 -7.25
C LEU A 128 8.27 -25.64 -8.47
N ARG A 129 9.54 -25.46 -8.84
CA ARG A 129 10.21 -26.18 -9.91
C ARG A 129 11.01 -27.34 -9.33
N TYR A 130 10.79 -28.54 -9.87
CA TYR A 130 11.51 -29.72 -9.42
C TYR A 130 11.72 -30.72 -10.55
N ASP A 131 12.81 -31.46 -10.47
CA ASP A 131 13.08 -32.61 -11.33
C ASP A 131 12.62 -33.89 -10.61
N PRO A 132 11.71 -34.69 -11.20
CA PRO A 132 11.25 -35.93 -10.60
C PRO A 132 12.37 -36.94 -10.32
N GLU A 133 13.46 -36.94 -11.10
CA GLU A 133 14.60 -37.83 -10.88
C GLU A 133 15.42 -37.37 -9.66
N SER A 134 15.50 -36.07 -9.44
CA SER A 134 16.18 -35.45 -8.30
C SER A 134 15.49 -35.65 -6.96
N LEU A 135 14.16 -35.79 -6.96
CA LEU A 135 13.32 -35.73 -5.76
C LEU A 135 13.69 -36.78 -4.72
N GLY A 136 14.22 -37.94 -5.14
CA GLY A 136 14.66 -38.99 -4.21
C GLY A 136 15.77 -38.53 -3.24
N SER A 137 16.53 -37.49 -3.59
CA SER A 137 17.55 -36.89 -2.71
C SER A 137 17.00 -35.80 -1.79
N TYR A 138 15.73 -35.40 -1.97
CA TYR A 138 15.06 -34.32 -1.24
C TYR A 138 13.77 -34.87 -0.61
N GLU A 139 13.92 -35.73 0.39
CA GLU A 139 12.82 -36.40 1.09
C GLU A 139 11.80 -35.38 1.64
N GLU A 140 12.27 -34.30 2.25
CA GLU A 140 11.43 -33.22 2.80
C GLU A 140 10.52 -32.59 1.74
N VAL A 141 11.07 -32.31 0.55
CA VAL A 141 10.31 -31.75 -0.58
C VAL A 141 9.32 -32.77 -1.13
N THR A 142 9.71 -34.05 -1.17
CA THR A 142 8.83 -35.15 -1.57
C THR A 142 7.65 -35.30 -0.61
N ASN A 143 7.90 -35.25 0.69
CA ASN A 143 6.86 -35.33 1.73
C ASN A 143 5.92 -34.13 1.65
N PHE A 144 6.45 -32.92 1.51
CA PHE A 144 5.64 -31.71 1.23
C PHE A 144 4.73 -31.89 0.00
N LEU A 145 5.29 -32.38 -1.12
CA LEU A 145 4.55 -32.62 -2.35
C LEU A 145 3.46 -33.70 -2.20
N ASN A 146 3.58 -34.63 -1.26
CA ASN A 146 2.61 -35.71 -1.10
C ASN A 146 1.53 -35.39 -0.07
N GLU A 147 1.93 -34.78 1.04
CA GLU A 147 1.10 -34.57 2.22
C GLU A 147 0.50 -33.17 2.25
N ASP A 148 1.36 -32.14 2.19
CA ASP A 148 0.98 -30.77 2.54
C ASP A 148 0.53 -29.92 1.33
N LYS A 149 0.94 -30.29 0.11
CA LYS A 149 0.64 -29.48 -1.10
C LYS A 149 -0.84 -29.16 -1.26
N LYS A 150 -1.72 -30.09 -0.84
CA LYS A 150 -3.17 -29.95 -1.01
C LYS A 150 -3.70 -28.89 -0.07
N ASP A 151 -3.15 -28.80 1.13
CA ASP A 151 -3.55 -27.83 2.14
C ASP A 151 -3.08 -26.43 1.75
N VAL A 152 -1.85 -26.30 1.21
CA VAL A 152 -1.37 -25.04 0.64
C VAL A 152 -2.25 -24.58 -0.53
N ILE A 153 -2.56 -25.46 -1.49
CA ILE A 153 -3.42 -25.14 -2.63
C ILE A 153 -4.83 -24.76 -2.17
N LYS A 154 -5.36 -25.44 -1.14
CA LYS A 154 -6.68 -25.15 -0.58
C LYS A 154 -6.72 -23.81 0.16
N ALA A 155 -5.66 -23.46 0.89
CA ALA A 155 -5.59 -22.22 1.66
C ALA A 155 -5.27 -20.98 0.81
N LYS A 156 -4.47 -21.14 -0.25
CA LYS A 156 -3.99 -20.03 -1.09
C LYS A 156 -4.68 -19.93 -2.45
N GLY A 157 -5.44 -20.95 -2.83
CA GLY A 157 -6.08 -21.07 -4.13
C GLY A 157 -5.12 -21.59 -5.20
N GLY A 158 -5.63 -22.44 -6.09
CA GLY A 158 -4.83 -23.12 -7.12
C GLY A 158 -4.19 -22.23 -8.19
N LYS A 159 -4.40 -20.91 -8.13
CA LYS A 159 -3.73 -19.93 -9.00
C LYS A 159 -2.50 -19.30 -8.35
N ALA A 160 -2.42 -19.28 -7.01
CA ALA A 160 -1.32 -18.65 -6.29
C ALA A 160 -0.11 -19.58 -6.13
N PHE A 161 -0.32 -20.89 -6.18
CA PHE A 161 0.75 -21.89 -6.08
C PHE A 161 0.67 -22.91 -7.22
N VAL A 162 1.73 -23.00 -8.01
CA VAL A 162 1.84 -23.87 -9.19
C VAL A 162 3.04 -24.79 -9.04
N LEU A 163 2.89 -26.03 -9.49
CA LEU A 163 3.94 -27.02 -9.57
C LEU A 163 4.42 -27.14 -11.02
N GLU A 164 5.72 -27.01 -11.23
CA GLU A 164 6.34 -27.15 -12.56
C GLU A 164 7.36 -28.27 -12.51
N LYS A 165 7.06 -29.36 -13.22
CA LYS A 165 8.04 -30.41 -13.44
C LYS A 165 9.03 -29.94 -14.49
N VAL A 166 10.30 -29.88 -14.11
CA VAL A 166 11.37 -29.64 -15.06
C VAL A 166 11.73 -31.00 -15.63
N GLU A 167 11.09 -31.36 -16.74
CA GLU A 167 11.61 -32.42 -17.59
C GLU A 167 12.94 -31.93 -18.18
N ASN A 168 13.87 -32.85 -18.46
CA ASN A 168 15.23 -32.61 -18.94
C ASN A 168 15.32 -31.90 -20.31
N ASP A 169 14.45 -30.93 -20.59
CA ASP A 169 14.55 -29.99 -21.70
C ASP A 169 15.71 -29.03 -21.42
N SER A 170 16.93 -29.50 -21.71
CA SER A 170 18.09 -28.79 -22.29
C SER A 170 18.49 -27.37 -21.82
N TYR A 171 17.84 -26.77 -20.83
CA TYR A 171 17.84 -25.32 -20.63
C TYR A 171 18.83 -24.82 -19.57
N TYR A 172 19.55 -25.72 -18.89
CA TYR A 172 20.78 -25.34 -18.17
C TYR A 172 22.02 -25.57 -19.04
N ASN A 173 22.03 -24.93 -20.21
CA ASN A 173 23.19 -24.81 -21.09
C ASN A 173 24.11 -23.63 -20.67
N MET A 174 24.09 -23.21 -19.39
CA MET A 174 25.05 -22.26 -18.81
C MET A 174 26.09 -22.96 -17.93
N GLY A 175 26.69 -24.03 -18.47
CA GLY A 175 27.70 -24.78 -17.74
C GLY A 175 28.58 -25.61 -18.65
N GLY A 176 29.14 -25.04 -19.72
CA GLY A 176 30.08 -25.75 -20.62
C GLY A 176 31.30 -26.39 -19.93
N PHE A 177 31.54 -26.11 -18.66
CA PHE A 177 32.59 -26.73 -17.84
C PHE A 177 32.10 -27.92 -16.99
N ALA A 178 30.78 -28.05 -16.82
CA ALA A 178 30.09 -29.08 -16.05
C ALA A 178 30.11 -30.46 -16.68
N SER A 179 29.86 -30.47 -17.98
CA SER A 179 29.60 -31.65 -18.80
C SER A 179 30.89 -32.45 -19.03
N LEU A 180 32.04 -31.82 -18.79
CA LEU A 180 33.37 -32.40 -18.96
C LEU A 180 33.76 -33.37 -17.82
N PHE A 181 33.03 -33.36 -16.70
CA PHE A 181 33.32 -34.21 -15.54
C PHE A 181 32.27 -35.30 -15.27
N GLY A 182 31.36 -35.58 -16.20
CA GLY A 182 30.50 -36.79 -16.16
C GLY A 182 29.59 -36.96 -14.94
N GLY A 183 29.46 -35.95 -14.08
CA GLY A 183 28.57 -36.01 -12.92
C GLY A 183 27.15 -35.64 -13.35
N MET A 184 26.19 -36.55 -13.13
CA MET A 184 24.75 -36.24 -13.18
C MET A 184 24.50 -34.99 -12.33
N ARG A 185 24.24 -33.86 -12.97
CA ARG A 185 23.93 -32.62 -12.27
C ARG A 185 22.45 -32.62 -11.91
N ILE A 186 22.18 -33.21 -10.74
CA ILE A 186 20.89 -33.16 -10.09
C ILE A 186 20.67 -31.72 -9.60
N ALA A 187 19.83 -30.95 -10.31
CA ALA A 187 19.47 -29.60 -9.89
C ALA A 187 18.60 -29.67 -8.63
N PRO A 188 18.86 -28.86 -7.59
CA PRO A 188 18.00 -28.82 -6.42
C PRO A 188 16.62 -28.24 -6.80
N PRO A 189 15.54 -28.67 -6.13
CA PRO A 189 14.24 -28.03 -6.28
C PRO A 189 14.30 -26.56 -5.85
N THR A 190 13.61 -25.69 -6.58
CA THR A 190 13.59 -24.23 -6.36
C THR A 190 12.16 -23.69 -6.37
N ILE A 191 11.89 -22.69 -5.54
CA ILE A 191 10.64 -21.92 -5.58
C ILE A 191 10.92 -20.57 -6.22
N HIS A 192 10.14 -20.25 -7.24
CA HIS A 192 10.17 -18.98 -7.96
C HIS A 192 8.96 -18.14 -7.54
N PHE A 193 9.19 -16.98 -6.97
CA PHE A 193 8.16 -16.04 -6.56
C PHE A 193 7.97 -14.92 -7.58
N TYR A 194 6.71 -14.55 -7.83
CA TYR A 194 6.33 -13.49 -8.77
C TYR A 194 5.33 -12.55 -8.09
N LYS A 195 5.55 -11.25 -8.24
CA LYS A 195 4.60 -10.21 -7.80
C LYS A 195 3.38 -10.11 -8.71
N THR A 196 3.45 -10.70 -9.91
CA THR A 196 2.34 -10.80 -10.86
C THR A 196 1.66 -12.17 -10.77
N ALA A 197 0.35 -12.20 -11.02
CA ALA A 197 -0.42 -13.46 -11.03
C ALA A 197 -0.13 -14.34 -12.26
N ALA A 198 0.58 -13.79 -13.26
CA ALA A 198 1.04 -14.53 -14.42
C ALA A 198 2.56 -14.73 -14.34
N LYS A 199 3.02 -15.92 -14.74
CA LYS A 199 4.43 -16.23 -14.98
C LYS A 199 4.87 -15.46 -16.22
N ALA A 200 5.34 -14.24 -16.05
CA ALA A 200 5.84 -13.39 -17.11
C ALA A 200 7.23 -12.86 -16.71
N GLY A 201 8.26 -13.26 -17.46
CA GLY A 201 9.63 -12.85 -17.22
C GLY A 201 10.38 -13.70 -16.17
N GLU A 202 11.48 -13.15 -15.67
CA GLU A 202 12.29 -13.73 -14.60
C GLU A 202 11.55 -13.66 -13.25
N PRO A 203 11.79 -14.61 -12.34
CA PRO A 203 11.22 -14.54 -11.00
C PRO A 203 11.72 -13.29 -10.25
N ASP A 204 10.85 -12.70 -9.44
CA ASP A 204 11.24 -11.60 -8.54
C ASP A 204 12.19 -12.09 -7.43
N GLU A 205 11.99 -13.34 -6.99
CA GLU A 205 12.83 -14.01 -5.99
C GLU A 205 12.88 -15.51 -6.28
N GLU A 206 14.08 -16.09 -6.19
CA GLU A 206 14.32 -17.53 -6.36
C GLU A 206 14.92 -18.08 -5.06
N VAL A 207 14.29 -19.12 -4.51
CA VAL A 207 14.71 -19.77 -3.27
C VAL A 207 15.04 -21.24 -3.56
N SER A 208 16.29 -21.63 -3.31
CA SER A 208 16.70 -23.04 -3.37
C SER A 208 16.22 -23.77 -2.12
N LEU A 209 15.54 -24.91 -2.32
CA LEU A 209 15.00 -25.73 -1.21
C LEU A 209 16.02 -26.72 -0.64
N ARG A 210 17.32 -26.53 -0.92
CA ARG A 210 18.36 -27.40 -0.38
C ARG A 210 18.45 -27.23 1.13
N GLY A 211 18.11 -28.29 1.87
CA GLY A 211 18.17 -28.31 3.34
C GLY A 211 16.97 -27.66 4.04
N PHE A 212 15.94 -27.26 3.29
CA PHE A 212 14.68 -26.82 3.86
C PHE A 212 13.92 -28.02 4.41
N LYS A 213 13.30 -27.86 5.59
CA LYS A 213 12.37 -28.85 6.13
C LYS A 213 11.00 -28.68 5.51
N ARG A 214 10.19 -29.73 5.52
CA ARG A 214 8.80 -29.70 5.07
C ARG A 214 8.01 -28.55 5.71
N GLU A 215 8.13 -28.36 7.02
CA GLU A 215 7.40 -27.33 7.76
C GLU A 215 7.80 -25.92 7.32
N ASP A 216 9.11 -25.69 7.11
CA ASP A 216 9.63 -24.38 6.67
C ASP A 216 9.10 -24.00 5.27
N ILE A 217 8.96 -24.99 4.37
CA ILE A 217 8.39 -24.78 3.03
C ILE A 217 6.93 -24.38 3.14
N THR A 218 6.16 -25.08 3.98
CA THR A 218 4.75 -24.78 4.22
C THR A 218 4.59 -23.40 4.83
N ASP A 219 5.32 -23.05 5.89
CA ASP A 219 5.24 -21.76 6.57
C ASP A 219 5.65 -20.61 5.63
N MET A 220 6.69 -20.82 4.82
CA MET A 220 7.12 -19.84 3.81
C MET A 220 6.01 -19.58 2.80
N LEU A 221 5.40 -20.61 2.22
CA LEU A 221 4.30 -20.45 1.25
C LEU A 221 3.05 -19.87 1.90
N MET A 222 2.75 -20.26 3.14
CA MET A 222 1.62 -19.74 3.91
C MET A 222 1.79 -18.26 4.27
N THR A 223 3.02 -17.82 4.50
CA THR A 223 3.33 -16.41 4.79
C THR A 223 3.36 -15.60 3.51
N MET A 224 4.12 -16.04 2.50
CA MET A 224 4.46 -15.21 1.34
C MET A 224 3.32 -15.02 0.34
N LEU A 225 2.37 -15.96 0.28
CA LEU A 225 1.23 -15.90 -0.66
C LEU A 225 -0.03 -15.32 0.00
N PRO A 226 -0.85 -14.56 -0.74
CA PRO A 226 -2.14 -14.09 -0.26
C PRO A 226 -3.11 -15.25 -0.07
N SER A 227 -3.99 -15.14 0.92
CA SER A 227 -5.12 -16.04 1.10
C SER A 227 -6.14 -15.84 -0.01
N SER A 228 -6.76 -16.92 -0.50
CA SER A 228 -7.81 -16.87 -1.54
C SER A 228 -9.20 -16.59 -0.98
#